data_AF-A0A9E5GSZ2-F1
#
_entry.id   AF-A0A9E5GSZ2-F1
#
_cell.length_a   1.000
_cell.length_b   1.000
_cell.length_c   1.000
_cell.angle_alpha   90.00
_cell.angle_beta   90.00
_cell.angle_gamma   90.00
#
_symmetry.space_group_name_H-M   'P 1'
#
loop_
_entity.id
_entity.type
_entity.pdbx_description
1 polymer ?
#
loop_
_entity_poly.entity_id
_entity_poly.type
_entity_poly.pdbx_seq_one_letter_code
_entity_poly.pdbx_strand_id
1 'polypeptide(L)'
;MDQLFDTLTTSAYGMRAQGERTRMISENIANSNTAANEPGQDPYTRKVITFKNELDRTYGQKLVKVEDITEDRPEEFPLKYMADHPGADANGYVRMPNVNMLIEVNDMREAQRSYE
;
A
#
# COMPACT_ATOMS: atom_id res chain seq x y z
N MET A 1 12.05 28.83 21.19
CA MET A 1 12.90 27.65 20.96
C MET A 1 12.06 26.37 20.85
N ASP A 2 11.02 26.17 21.68
CA ASP A 2 10.09 25.01 21.61
C ASP A 2 9.39 24.79 20.26
N GLN A 3 8.73 25.82 19.70
CA GLN A 3 7.92 25.67 18.48
C GLN A 3 8.70 25.14 17.27
N LEU A 4 9.98 25.49 17.13
CA LEU A 4 10.81 25.02 16.03
C LEU A 4 11.09 23.51 16.16
N PHE A 5 11.37 23.05 17.39
CA PHE A 5 11.57 21.62 17.68
C PHE A 5 10.27 20.83 17.50
N ASP A 6 9.12 21.39 17.87
CA ASP A 6 7.81 20.77 17.63
C ASP A 6 7.51 20.60 16.13
N THR A 7 7.77 21.64 15.32
CA THR A 7 7.57 21.56 13.87
C THR A 7 8.51 20.55 13.22
N LEU A 8 9.78 20.52 13.62
CA LEU A 8 10.76 19.56 13.11
C LEU A 8 10.39 18.12 13.47
N THR A 9 9.93 17.91 14.70
CA THR A 9 9.48 16.60 15.18
C THR A 9 8.27 16.12 14.40
N THR A 10 7.26 16.98 14.24
CA THR A 10 6.04 16.67 13.47
C THR A 10 6.36 16.33 12.01
N SER A 11 7.22 17.13 11.35
CA SER A 11 7.69 16.85 9.99
C SER A 11 8.44 15.51 9.91
N ALA A 12 9.28 15.18 10.90
CA ALA A 12 9.99 13.90 10.93
C ALA A 12 9.04 12.70 11.03
N TYR A 13 7.97 12.78 11.83
CA TYR A 13 6.94 11.74 11.88
C TYR A 13 6.13 11.67 10.57
N GLY A 14 5.79 12.82 9.97
CA GLY A 14 5.15 12.88 8.66
C GLY A 14 5.97 12.22 7.56
N MET A 15 7.26 12.55 7.46
CA MET A 15 8.19 11.94 6.49
C MET A 15 8.30 10.43 6.68
N ARG A 16 8.40 9.94 7.93
CA ARG A 16 8.42 8.49 8.19
C ARG A 16 7.13 7.82 7.73
N ALA A 17 5.98 8.42 8.03
CA ALA A 17 4.68 7.90 7.62
C ALA A 17 4.55 7.83 6.08
N GLN A 18 4.98 8.88 5.37
CA GLN A 18 4.98 8.89 3.90
C GLN A 18 6.02 7.94 3.29
N GLY A 19 7.15 7.71 3.98
CA GLY A 19 8.13 6.70 3.59
C GLY A 19 7.56 5.28 3.63
N GLU A 20 6.78 4.95 4.65
CA GLU A 20 6.07 3.67 4.74
C GLU A 20 4.96 3.55 3.67
N ARG A 21 4.20 4.63 3.41
CA ARG A 21 3.23 4.66 2.29
C ARG A 21 3.93 4.38 0.95
N THR A 22 5.06 5.03 0.70
CA THR A 22 5.85 4.82 -0.52
C THR A 22 6.34 3.38 -0.65
N ARG A 23 6.81 2.78 0.46
CA ARG A 23 7.23 1.37 0.48
C ARG A 23 6.06 0.44 0.14
N MET A 24 4.90 0.64 0.76
CA MET A 24 3.70 -0.17 0.53
C MET A 24 3.22 -0.05 -0.93
N ILE A 25 3.14 1.16 -1.48
CA ILE A 25 2.77 1.36 -2.89
C ILE A 25 3.78 0.68 -3.83
N SER A 26 5.07 0.74 -3.51
CA SER A 26 6.11 0.05 -4.29
C SER A 26 5.89 -1.47 -4.29
N GLU A 27 5.50 -2.05 -3.16
CA GLU A 27 5.16 -3.46 -3.05
C GLU A 27 3.94 -3.82 -3.90
N ASN A 28 2.89 -3.00 -3.87
CA ASN A 28 1.71 -3.17 -4.72
C ASN A 28 2.07 -3.14 -6.21
N ILE A 29 2.84 -2.13 -6.63
CA ILE A 29 3.28 -1.99 -8.03
C ILE A 29 4.12 -3.19 -8.47
N ALA A 30 5.08 -3.62 -7.65
CA ALA A 30 5.97 -4.74 -7.96
C ALA A 30 5.19 -6.05 -8.16
N ASN A 31 4.13 -6.26 -7.38
CA ASN A 31 3.32 -7.48 -7.46
C ASN A 31 2.09 -7.35 -8.37
N SER A 32 1.83 -6.20 -8.98
CA SER A 32 0.60 -5.92 -9.76
C SER A 32 0.33 -6.89 -10.91
N ASN A 33 1.37 -7.51 -11.47
CA ASN A 33 1.28 -8.45 -12.60
C ASN A 33 1.58 -9.90 -12.22
N THR A 34 1.69 -10.21 -10.93
CA THR A 34 2.02 -11.55 -10.44
C THR A 34 0.76 -12.40 -10.34
N ALA A 35 0.49 -13.21 -11.37
CA ALA A 35 -0.60 -14.17 -11.34
C ALA A 35 -0.38 -15.26 -10.27
N ALA A 36 -1.46 -15.90 -9.83
CA ALA A 36 -1.39 -17.09 -8.99
C ALA A 36 -0.58 -18.20 -9.70
N ASN A 37 0.30 -18.89 -8.95
CA ASN A 37 1.17 -19.93 -9.51
C ASN A 37 0.46 -21.27 -9.69
N GLU A 38 -0.55 -21.52 -8.86
CA GLU A 38 -1.32 -22.77 -8.86
C GLU A 38 -2.82 -22.48 -9.09
N PRO A 39 -3.56 -23.40 -9.74
CA PRO A 39 -4.98 -23.24 -9.96
C PRO A 39 -5.73 -23.14 -8.64
N GLY A 40 -6.55 -22.09 -8.49
CA GLY A 40 -7.33 -21.83 -7.27
C GLY A 40 -6.57 -21.16 -6.13
N GLN A 41 -5.26 -20.91 -6.28
CA GLN A 41 -4.49 -20.10 -5.34
C GLN A 41 -4.87 -18.61 -5.47
N ASP A 42 -4.92 -17.90 -4.35
CA ASP A 42 -5.08 -16.46 -4.37
C ASP A 42 -3.78 -15.75 -4.77
N PRO A 43 -3.83 -14.74 -5.65
CA PRO A 43 -2.68 -13.95 -6.03
C PRO A 43 -2.35 -12.93 -4.93
N TYR A 44 -1.33 -12.10 -5.17
CA TYR A 44 -1.04 -10.97 -4.29
C TYR A 44 -2.29 -10.11 -4.06
N THR A 45 -2.59 -9.79 -2.80
CA THR A 45 -3.68 -8.88 -2.45
C THR A 45 -3.11 -7.48 -2.20
N ARG A 46 -3.74 -6.48 -2.81
CA ARG A 46 -3.38 -5.08 -2.63
C ARG A 46 -3.34 -4.72 -1.15
N LYS A 47 -2.28 -4.04 -0.71
CA LYS A 47 -2.17 -3.51 0.64
C LYS A 47 -2.61 -2.05 0.68
N VAL A 48 -3.12 -1.62 1.83
CA VAL A 48 -3.53 -0.24 2.11
C VAL A 48 -3.04 0.17 3.50
N ILE A 49 -2.58 1.41 3.58
CA ILE A 49 -2.03 1.99 4.81
C ILE A 49 -3.06 2.90 5.45
N THR A 50 -3.25 2.77 6.76
CA THR A 50 -4.10 3.66 7.56
C THR A 50 -3.23 4.48 8.50
N PHE A 51 -3.57 5.76 8.66
CA PHE A 51 -2.88 6.67 9.57
C PHE A 51 -3.78 7.08 10.72
N LYS A 52 -3.19 7.25 11.90
CA LYS A 52 -3.85 7.84 13.05
C LYS A 52 -3.13 9.10 13.53
N ASN A 53 -3.93 10.05 14.01
CA ASN A 53 -3.44 11.20 14.74
C ASN A 53 -3.33 10.82 16.22
N GLU A 54 -2.14 10.96 16.79
CA GLU A 54 -1.87 10.72 18.21
C GLU A 54 -1.50 12.03 18.88
N LEU A 55 -2.16 12.35 20.00
CA LEU A 55 -1.77 13.48 20.85
C LEU A 55 -0.78 12.96 21.91
N ASP A 56 0.48 13.34 21.78
CA ASP A 56 1.45 13.12 22.85
C ASP A 56 1.12 14.05 24.02
N ARG A 57 0.56 13.49 25.09
CA ARG A 57 0.13 14.25 26.27
C ARG A 57 1.28 14.80 27.10
N THR A 58 2.50 14.30 26.90
CA THR A 58 3.71 14.77 27.59
C THR A 58 4.18 16.11 27.03
N TYR A 59 4.04 16.29 25.71
CA TYR A 59 4.51 17.48 24.99
C TYR A 59 3.38 18.31 24.35
N GLY A 60 2.12 17.86 24.43
CA GLY A 60 0.98 18.51 23.78
C GLY A 60 1.01 18.43 22.24
N GLN A 61 1.86 17.58 21.66
CA GLN A 61 2.11 17.52 20.21
C GLN A 61 1.14 16.58 19.49
N LYS A 62 0.66 16.98 18.31
CA LYS A 62 -0.10 16.12 17.40
C LYS A 62 0.87 15.43 16.44
N LEU A 63 1.02 14.12 16.58
CA LEU A 63 1.90 13.29 15.76
C LEU A 63 1.05 12.43 14.83
N VAL A 64 1.57 12.18 13.63
CA VAL A 64 1.00 11.19 12.70
C VAL A 64 1.78 9.89 12.86
N LYS A 65 1.06 8.79 13.04
CA LYS A 65 1.66 7.45 13.01
C LYS A 65 0.92 6.57 12.00
N VAL A 66 1.67 5.64 11.41
CA VAL A 66 1.09 4.51 10.71
C VAL A 66 0.33 3.69 11.74
N GLU A 67 -0.96 3.53 11.54
CA GLU A 67 -1.81 2.72 12.40
C GLU A 67 -1.69 1.25 12.03
N ASP A 68 -1.88 0.95 10.75
CA ASP A 68 -1.83 -0.41 10.23
C ASP A 68 -1.57 -0.46 8.72
N ILE A 69 -1.09 -1.60 8.23
CA ILE A 69 -1.04 -1.96 6.81
C ILE A 69 -1.90 -3.21 6.64
N THR A 70 -3.06 -3.03 6.01
CA THR A 70 -4.07 -4.09 5.86
C THR A 70 -4.19 -4.53 4.41
N GLU A 71 -4.67 -5.76 4.20
CA GLU A 71 -4.97 -6.28 2.87
C GLU A 71 -6.39 -5.88 2.45
N ASP A 72 -6.49 -5.25 1.29
CA ASP A 72 -7.74 -4.90 0.61
C ASP A 72 -8.27 -6.15 -0.11
N ARG A 73 -8.83 -7.11 0.63
CA ARG A 73 -9.31 -8.38 0.07
C ARG A 73 -10.62 -8.18 -0.70
N PRO A 74 -10.65 -8.42 -2.02
CA PRO A 74 -11.88 -8.36 -2.80
C PRO A 74 -12.73 -9.62 -2.57
N GLU A 75 -14.04 -9.55 -2.86
CA GLU A 75 -14.90 -10.73 -2.90
C GLU A 75 -14.46 -11.72 -4.00
N GLU A 76 -14.06 -11.18 -5.15
CA GLU A 76 -13.54 -11.94 -6.29
C GLU A 76 -12.29 -11.29 -6.87
N PHE A 77 -11.26 -12.09 -7.15
CA PHE A 77 -10.06 -11.61 -7.83
C PHE A 77 -10.31 -11.44 -9.34
N PRO A 78 -9.74 -10.41 -9.97
CA PRO A 78 -9.77 -10.27 -11.42
C PRO A 78 -9.24 -11.53 -12.11
N LEU A 79 -9.95 -12.00 -13.13
CA LEU A 79 -9.54 -13.15 -13.94
C LEU A 79 -8.92 -12.68 -15.25
N LYS A 80 -7.86 -13.36 -15.68
CA LYS A 80 -7.21 -13.12 -16.97
C LYS A 80 -7.04 -14.45 -17.70
N TYR A 81 -7.37 -14.48 -18.99
CA TYR A 81 -7.17 -15.66 -19.82
C TYR A 81 -5.68 -15.85 -20.12
N MET A 82 -5.11 -16.95 -19.65
CA MET A 82 -3.71 -17.35 -19.82
C MET A 82 -3.60 -18.89 -19.85
N ALA A 83 -4.09 -19.53 -20.91
CA ALA A 83 -4.19 -21.00 -21.01
C ALA A 83 -2.87 -21.77 -20.80
N ASP A 84 -1.73 -21.18 -21.18
CA ASP A 84 -0.41 -21.80 -21.03
C ASP A 84 0.26 -21.52 -19.66
N HIS A 85 -0.44 -20.86 -18.72
CA HIS A 85 0.09 -20.53 -17.40
C HIS A 85 -0.11 -21.69 -16.39
N PRO A 86 0.87 -22.01 -15.54
CA PRO A 86 0.75 -23.11 -14.57
C PRO A 86 -0.41 -22.92 -13.58
N GLY A 87 -0.74 -21.67 -13.25
CA GLY A 87 -1.86 -21.33 -12.38
C GLY A 87 -3.23 -21.26 -13.06
N ALA A 88 -3.34 -21.62 -14.34
CA ALA A 88 -4.59 -21.54 -15.07
C ALA A 88 -5.57 -22.63 -14.62
N ASP A 89 -6.84 -22.26 -14.46
CA ASP A 89 -7.90 -23.21 -14.18
C ASP A 89 -8.26 -24.06 -15.42
N ALA A 90 -9.23 -24.97 -15.26
CA ALA A 90 -9.70 -25.84 -16.35
C ALA A 90 -10.23 -25.07 -17.58
N ASN A 91 -10.57 -23.79 -17.43
CA ASN A 91 -11.06 -22.92 -18.50
C ASN A 91 -9.96 -22.02 -19.07
N GLY A 92 -8.72 -22.13 -18.59
CA GLY A 92 -7.58 -21.32 -19.03
C GLY A 92 -7.48 -19.94 -18.37
N TYR A 93 -8.17 -19.70 -17.25
CA TYR A 93 -8.14 -18.43 -16.53
C TYR A 93 -7.23 -18.48 -15.31
N VAL A 94 -6.48 -17.39 -15.07
CA VAL A 94 -5.68 -17.18 -13.86
C VAL A 94 -6.27 -16.05 -13.03
N ARG A 95 -6.16 -16.17 -11.70
CA ARG A 95 -6.45 -15.07 -10.79
C ARG A 95 -5.29 -14.07 -10.80
N MET A 96 -5.64 -12.79 -10.91
CA MET A 96 -4.72 -11.67 -10.93
C MET A 96 -4.88 -10.82 -9.65
N PRO A 97 -3.82 -10.14 -9.21
CA PRO A 97 -3.88 -9.18 -8.11
C PRO A 97 -4.92 -8.08 -8.35
N ASN A 98 -5.59 -7.63 -7.29
CA ASN A 98 -6.52 -6.49 -7.32
C ASN A 98 -5.81 -5.13 -7.26
N VAL A 99 -4.68 -5.00 -7.95
CA VAL A 99 -3.87 -3.78 -7.96
C VAL A 99 -4.13 -2.99 -9.24
N ASN A 100 -4.56 -1.74 -9.09
CA ASN A 100 -4.70 -0.83 -10.22
C ASN A 100 -3.47 0.07 -10.35
N MET A 101 -2.62 -0.21 -11.33
CA MET A 101 -1.39 0.53 -11.60
C MET A 101 -1.58 2.05 -11.74
N LEU A 102 -2.69 2.50 -12.33
CA LEU A 102 -2.95 3.94 -12.49
C LEU A 102 -3.22 4.60 -11.13
N ILE A 103 -3.90 3.90 -10.23
CA ILE A 103 -4.17 4.38 -8.87
C ILE A 103 -2.87 4.41 -8.08
N GLU A 104 -2.10 3.32 -8.08
CA GLU A 104 -0.85 3.23 -7.32
C GLU A 104 0.20 4.25 -7.76
N VAL A 105 0.35 4.52 -9.07
CA VAL A 105 1.29 5.53 -9.56
C VAL A 105 0.85 6.95 -9.17
N ASN A 106 -0.46 7.23 -9.18
CA ASN A 106 -0.97 8.51 -8.71
C ASN A 106 -0.78 8.68 -7.20
N ASP A 107 -0.99 7.61 -6.43
CA ASP A 107 -0.77 7.56 -4.99
C ASP A 107 0.71 7.80 -4.66
N MET A 108 1.62 7.15 -5.39
CA MET A 108 3.07 7.33 -5.22
C MET A 108 3.49 8.78 -5.45
N ARG A 109 2.95 9.42 -6.48
CA ARG A 109 3.22 10.85 -6.76
C ARG A 109 2.72 11.76 -5.64
N GLU A 110 1.60 11.43 -5.00
CA GLU A 110 1.08 12.20 -3.86
C GLU A 110 1.94 11.99 -2.60
N ALA A 111 2.33 10.74 -2.32
CA ALA A 111 3.20 10.40 -1.20
C ALA A 111 4.57 11.09 -1.32
N GLN A 112 5.16 11.11 -2.52
CA GLN A 112 6.42 11.80 -2.79
C GLN A 112 6.33 13.31 -2.53
N ARG A 113 5.28 13.99 -3.03
CA ARG A 113 5.06 15.43 -2.75
C ARG A 113 4.86 15.75 -1.28
N SER A 114 4.41 14.78 -0.48
CA SER A 114 4.21 14.94 0.96
C SER A 114 5.44 14.54 1.78
N TYR A 115 6.42 13.88 1.15
CA TYR A 115 7.70 13.52 1.74
C TYR A 115 8.74 14.64 1.57
N GLU A 116 8.67 15.39 0.46
CA GLU A 116 9.41 16.65 0.23
C GLU A 116 8.92 17.79 1.13
#